data_AF-A0A9E7HNX2-F1
#
_entry.id   AF-A0A9E7HNX2-F1
#
_cell.length_a   1.000
_cell.length_b   1.000
_cell.length_c   1.000
_cell.angle_alpha   90.00
_cell.angle_beta   90.00
_cell.angle_gamma   90.00
#
_symmetry.space_group_name_H-M   'P 1'
#
loop_
_entity.id
_entity.type
_entity.pdbx_description
1 polymer ?
#
loop_
_entity_poly.entity_id
_entity_poly.type
_entity_poly.pdbx_seq_one_letter_code
_entity_poly.pdbx_strand_id
1 'polypeptide(L)'
;MVMDKKRARRVEKEEEERERGSEFAKLPQDCILHVFSFATPRDSCRSAVVSKAFYSCTGADALWERFLPSDYAEILSRAVNPVSSSSKKELYFGLCKPILIDGGKLSFHLERSTGSKCYMVSSRNMWMTWGHVLRHWRWISHSDSRFGEVAELVSVCWFDIGGSINSGLLSKKTWYTVYIVFELASDVYGLNAAPQKVSISLGTYSSDRFITLQQDDDDDDDKEEEEEKGKKKLRDDGWMEIELGDFYNDEGDQGERNIAGKITDKMVSKTFSFDSENDNMLVDIEDRLPRIQAIIHAAEGKPIKSRVLTNWLGEFEHDSYDKDYNYAAQCSKSLQQSKKSADQSTVETRSENCKSSAKS
;
A
#
# COMPACT_ATOMS: atom_id res chain seq x y z
N MET A 1 -44.47 -2.20 -42.64
CA MET A 1 -44.40 -0.72 -42.52
C MET A 1 -44.21 -0.20 -41.10
N VAL A 2 -44.99 -0.62 -40.07
CA VAL A 2 -44.78 -0.14 -38.68
C VAL A 2 -43.53 -0.76 -38.02
N MET A 3 -43.24 -2.03 -38.33
CA MET A 3 -42.06 -2.75 -37.82
C MET A 3 -40.73 -2.19 -38.37
N ASP A 4 -40.69 -1.79 -39.64
CA ASP A 4 -39.49 -1.23 -40.28
C ASP A 4 -39.11 0.15 -39.72
N LYS A 5 -40.11 1.00 -39.43
CA LYS A 5 -39.88 2.30 -38.78
C LYS A 5 -39.34 2.17 -37.35
N LYS A 6 -39.74 1.12 -36.62
CA LYS A 6 -39.27 0.87 -35.25
C LYS A 6 -37.82 0.36 -35.24
N ARG A 7 -37.42 -0.40 -36.27
CA ARG A 7 -36.05 -0.87 -36.47
C ARG A 7 -35.11 0.27 -36.91
N ALA A 8 -35.55 1.11 -37.84
CA ALA A 8 -34.79 2.28 -38.27
C ALA A 8 -34.50 3.27 -37.12
N ARG A 9 -35.52 3.59 -36.31
CA ARG A 9 -35.34 4.45 -35.12
C ARG A 9 -34.40 3.87 -34.06
N ARG A 10 -34.30 2.54 -33.97
CA ARG A 10 -33.39 1.88 -33.03
C ARG A 10 -31.95 1.96 -33.51
N VAL A 11 -31.72 1.81 -34.81
CA VAL A 11 -30.39 1.97 -35.43
C VAL A 11 -29.92 3.42 -35.37
N GLU A 12 -30.79 4.39 -35.68
CA GLU A 12 -30.46 5.83 -35.55
C GLU A 12 -30.12 6.20 -34.10
N LYS A 13 -30.87 5.67 -33.12
CA LYS A 13 -30.59 5.91 -31.70
C LYS A 13 -29.28 5.26 -31.24
N GLU A 14 -28.97 4.06 -31.73
CA GLU A 14 -27.70 3.36 -31.47
C GLU A 14 -26.50 4.06 -32.16
N GLU A 15 -26.70 4.68 -33.33
CA GLU A 15 -25.71 5.53 -34.01
C GLU A 15 -25.51 6.87 -33.30
N GLU A 16 -26.58 7.56 -32.88
CA GLU A 16 -26.49 8.79 -32.08
C GLU A 16 -25.84 8.56 -30.70
N GLU A 17 -26.06 7.39 -30.08
CA GLU A 17 -25.41 7.00 -28.83
C GLU A 17 -23.93 6.62 -29.05
N ARG A 18 -23.59 5.98 -30.18
CA ARG A 18 -22.18 5.76 -30.60
C ARG A 18 -21.46 7.06 -30.96
N GLU A 19 -22.14 8.01 -31.60
CA GLU A 19 -21.57 9.31 -31.94
C GLU A 19 -21.36 10.19 -30.71
N ARG A 20 -22.29 10.17 -29.74
CA ARG A 20 -22.09 10.84 -28.43
C ARG A 20 -20.93 10.25 -27.64
N GLY A 21 -20.72 8.94 -27.70
CA GLY A 21 -19.52 8.30 -27.15
C GLY A 21 -18.21 8.70 -27.86
N SER A 22 -18.28 9.35 -29.03
CA SER A 22 -17.11 9.74 -29.83
C SER A 22 -16.60 11.16 -29.57
N GLU A 23 -17.38 12.02 -28.91
CA GLU A 23 -17.05 13.46 -28.83
C GLU A 23 -15.80 13.72 -27.98
N PHE A 24 -15.65 13.00 -26.87
CA PHE A 24 -14.45 13.08 -26.02
C PHE A 24 -13.20 12.50 -26.68
N ALA A 25 -13.36 11.55 -27.61
CA ALA A 25 -12.27 10.97 -28.39
C ALA A 25 -11.79 11.89 -29.54
N LYS A 26 -12.53 12.98 -29.83
CA LYS A 26 -12.13 14.03 -30.78
C LYS A 26 -11.26 15.12 -30.15
N LEU A 27 -11.11 15.14 -28.83
CA LEU A 27 -10.22 16.08 -28.15
C LEU A 27 -8.76 15.82 -28.54
N PRO A 28 -7.93 16.87 -28.66
CA PRO A 28 -6.49 16.71 -28.82
C PRO A 28 -5.89 15.87 -27.68
N GLN A 29 -4.87 15.08 -28.01
CA GLN A 29 -4.20 14.19 -27.05
C GLN A 29 -3.71 14.94 -25.80
N ASP A 30 -3.19 16.15 -25.97
CA ASP A 30 -2.70 16.98 -24.86
C ASP A 30 -3.82 17.40 -23.90
N CYS A 31 -5.03 17.65 -24.40
CA CYS A 31 -6.18 17.96 -23.55
C CYS A 31 -6.58 16.74 -22.70
N ILE A 32 -6.58 15.55 -23.29
CA ILE A 32 -6.89 14.30 -22.58
C ILE A 32 -5.83 14.01 -21.52
N LEU A 33 -4.54 14.16 -21.87
CA LEU A 33 -3.43 14.00 -20.92
C LEU A 33 -3.53 15.00 -19.76
N HIS A 34 -3.89 16.24 -20.04
CA HIS A 34 -4.09 17.25 -19.01
C HIS A 34 -5.21 16.87 -18.05
N VAL A 35 -6.35 16.40 -18.55
CA VAL A 35 -7.46 15.90 -17.71
C VAL A 35 -7.01 14.71 -16.87
N PHE A 36 -6.35 13.71 -17.46
CA PHE A 36 -5.83 12.54 -16.73
C PHE A 36 -4.77 12.90 -15.70
N SER A 37 -4.07 14.03 -15.87
CA SER A 37 -3.11 14.47 -14.87
C SER A 37 -3.71 14.93 -13.54
N PHE A 38 -5.02 15.19 -13.51
CA PHE A 38 -5.79 15.44 -12.28
C PHE A 38 -6.53 14.20 -11.77
N ALA A 39 -6.50 13.10 -12.53
CA ALA A 39 -7.08 11.83 -12.14
C ALA A 39 -6.06 10.97 -11.36
N THR A 40 -6.53 9.91 -10.71
CA THR A 40 -5.64 8.93 -10.10
C THR A 40 -5.04 7.99 -11.15
N PRO A 41 -3.90 7.33 -10.86
CA PRO A 41 -3.37 6.24 -11.68
C PRO A 41 -4.42 5.15 -11.95
N ARG A 42 -5.23 4.80 -10.94
CA ARG A 42 -6.33 3.84 -11.07
C ARG A 42 -7.39 4.31 -12.08
N ASP A 43 -7.89 5.53 -11.93
CA ASP A 43 -8.97 6.06 -12.80
C ASP A 43 -8.51 6.26 -14.23
N SER A 44 -7.24 6.64 -14.41
CA SER A 44 -6.62 6.74 -15.73
C SER A 44 -6.54 5.36 -16.40
N CYS A 45 -6.11 4.33 -15.68
CA CYS A 45 -6.07 2.96 -16.21
C CYS A 45 -7.47 2.43 -16.55
N ARG A 46 -8.48 2.72 -15.72
CA ARG A 46 -9.88 2.35 -16.01
C ARG A 46 -10.43 3.12 -17.22
N SER A 47 -10.04 4.38 -17.39
CA SER A 47 -10.43 5.18 -18.55
C SER A 47 -9.83 4.65 -19.86
N ALA A 48 -8.69 3.94 -19.80
CA ALA A 48 -8.04 3.36 -20.98
C ALA A 48 -8.95 2.41 -21.78
N VAL A 49 -9.90 1.73 -21.15
CA VAL A 49 -10.80 0.77 -21.84
C VAL A 49 -11.94 1.44 -22.59
N VAL A 50 -12.20 2.73 -22.34
CA VAL A 50 -13.34 3.46 -22.90
C VAL A 50 -13.08 3.88 -24.35
N SER A 51 -11.85 4.24 -24.70
CA SER A 51 -11.51 4.65 -26.07
C SER A 51 -10.05 4.40 -26.43
N LYS A 52 -9.76 4.26 -27.73
CA LYS A 52 -8.38 4.14 -28.24
C LYS A 52 -7.54 5.40 -27.94
N ALA A 53 -8.15 6.58 -27.98
CA ALA A 53 -7.48 7.84 -27.64
C ALA A 53 -7.03 7.83 -26.18
N PHE A 54 -7.89 7.39 -25.27
CA PHE A 54 -7.58 7.27 -23.84
C PHE A 54 -6.51 6.22 -23.60
N TYR A 55 -6.64 5.05 -24.23
CA TYR A 55 -5.61 4.01 -24.17
C TYR A 55 -4.22 4.54 -24.56
N SER A 56 -4.13 5.27 -25.68
CA SER A 56 -2.88 5.90 -26.13
C SER A 56 -2.33 6.88 -25.09
N CYS A 57 -3.17 7.75 -24.52
CA CYS A 57 -2.77 8.70 -23.48
C CYS A 57 -2.25 8.00 -22.21
N THR A 58 -2.89 6.92 -21.78
CA THR A 58 -2.49 6.15 -20.58
C THR A 58 -1.22 5.32 -20.79
N GLY A 59 -0.72 5.26 -22.01
CA GLY A 59 0.59 4.71 -22.34
C GLY A 59 1.70 5.75 -22.38
N ALA A 60 1.38 7.05 -22.36
CA ALA A 60 2.36 8.12 -22.56
C ALA A 60 3.14 8.45 -21.28
N ASP A 61 4.47 8.52 -21.39
CA ASP A 61 5.36 8.82 -20.25
C ASP A 61 5.08 10.18 -19.61
N ALA A 62 4.63 11.17 -20.38
CA ALA A 62 4.26 12.48 -19.86
C ALA A 62 3.15 12.42 -18.79
N LEU A 63 2.25 11.43 -18.87
CA LEU A 63 1.24 11.20 -17.83
C LEU A 63 1.86 10.56 -16.58
N TRP A 64 2.66 9.51 -16.76
CA TRP A 64 3.27 8.77 -15.66
C TRP A 64 4.31 9.57 -14.90
N GLU A 65 4.99 10.52 -15.55
CA GLU A 65 5.85 11.51 -14.88
C GLU A 65 5.07 12.33 -13.84
N ARG A 66 3.77 12.57 -14.05
CA ARG A 66 2.92 13.32 -13.11
C ARG A 66 2.37 12.47 -11.97
N PHE A 67 2.30 11.15 -12.16
CA PHE A 67 1.93 10.20 -11.11
C PHE A 67 3.11 9.81 -10.23
N LEU A 68 4.33 9.92 -10.74
CA LEU A 68 5.52 9.76 -9.93
C LEU A 68 5.65 10.94 -8.95
N PRO A 69 6.12 10.70 -7.70
CA PRO A 69 6.42 11.78 -6.79
C PRO A 69 7.49 12.70 -7.36
N SER A 70 7.39 14.02 -7.18
CA SER A 70 8.35 14.98 -7.75
C SER A 70 9.81 14.72 -7.37
N ASP A 71 10.05 14.05 -6.25
CA ASP A 71 11.34 13.67 -5.69
C ASP A 71 11.74 12.21 -5.99
N TYR A 72 11.09 11.53 -6.95
CA TYR A 72 11.40 10.12 -7.27
C TYR A 72 12.87 9.91 -7.61
N ALA A 73 13.53 10.88 -8.27
CA ALA A 73 14.95 10.76 -8.61
C ALA A 73 15.86 10.74 -7.36
N GLU A 74 15.50 11.50 -6.32
CA GLU A 74 16.20 11.48 -5.03
C GLU A 74 15.94 10.16 -4.28
N ILE A 75 14.71 9.66 -4.33
CA ILE A 75 14.38 8.36 -3.74
C ILE A 75 15.19 7.24 -4.41
N LEU A 76 15.34 7.29 -5.73
CA LEU A 76 16.12 6.32 -6.50
C LEU A 76 17.63 6.39 -6.21
N SER A 77 18.19 7.58 -5.95
CA SER A 77 19.60 7.71 -5.60
C SER A 77 19.94 7.12 -4.22
N ARG A 78 18.93 7.04 -3.34
CA ARG A 78 19.02 6.43 -2.01
C ARG A 78 18.77 4.92 -2.00
N ALA A 79 18.36 4.35 -3.14
CA ALA A 79 18.06 2.92 -3.25
C ALA A 79 19.31 2.07 -3.08
N VAL A 80 19.20 1.01 -2.28
CA VAL A 80 20.28 0.04 -2.06
C VAL A 80 20.63 -0.69 -3.36
N ASN A 81 19.60 -1.06 -4.13
CA ASN A 81 19.74 -1.69 -5.43
C ASN A 81 19.27 -0.72 -6.53
N PRO A 82 20.06 -0.50 -7.60
CA PRO A 82 19.66 0.35 -8.71
C PRO A 82 18.35 -0.13 -9.34
N VAL A 83 17.41 0.81 -9.56
CA VAL A 83 16.15 0.54 -10.26
C VAL A 83 16.26 1.12 -11.67
N SER A 84 16.40 0.26 -12.67
CA SER A 84 16.37 0.65 -14.08
C SER A 84 14.98 0.42 -14.66
N SER A 85 14.51 1.32 -15.53
CA SER A 85 13.24 1.19 -16.24
C SER A 85 13.35 1.75 -17.65
N SER A 86 12.58 1.20 -18.58
CA SER A 86 12.54 1.63 -19.98
C SER A 86 11.52 2.74 -20.25
N SER A 87 10.54 2.90 -19.34
CA SER A 87 9.48 3.91 -19.41
C SER A 87 9.07 4.39 -18.01
N LYS A 88 8.43 5.55 -17.91
CA LYS A 88 7.92 6.10 -16.64
C LYS A 88 6.77 5.26 -16.08
N LYS A 89 5.99 4.66 -16.96
CA LYS A 89 4.96 3.68 -16.58
C LYS A 89 5.57 2.46 -15.89
N GLU A 90 6.61 1.89 -16.49
CA GLU A 90 7.32 0.75 -15.90
C GLU A 90 7.97 1.14 -14.57
N LEU A 91 8.57 2.33 -14.49
CA LEU A 91 9.11 2.85 -13.24
C LEU A 91 8.06 2.93 -12.14
N TYR A 92 6.89 3.51 -12.43
CA TYR A 92 5.80 3.63 -11.47
C TYR A 92 5.38 2.26 -10.90
N PHE A 93 5.15 1.27 -11.77
CA PHE A 93 4.79 -0.08 -11.32
C PHE A 93 5.94 -0.82 -10.64
N GLY A 94 7.19 -0.52 -11.00
CA GLY A 94 8.38 -0.95 -10.27
C GLY A 94 8.41 -0.41 -8.85
N LEU A 95 8.12 0.88 -8.67
CA LEU A 95 8.05 1.54 -7.36
C LEU A 95 6.79 1.19 -6.57
N CYS A 96 5.76 0.60 -7.18
CA CYS A 96 4.66 -0.05 -6.44
C CYS A 96 5.14 -1.32 -5.71
N LYS A 97 6.29 -1.87 -6.09
CA LYS A 97 6.93 -2.95 -5.34
C LYS A 97 7.91 -2.35 -4.33
N PRO A 98 8.03 -2.94 -3.14
CA PRO A 98 8.90 -2.37 -2.13
C PRO A 98 10.38 -2.41 -2.47
N ILE A 99 11.03 -1.26 -2.36
CA ILE A 99 12.49 -1.09 -2.48
C ILE A 99 13.09 -0.70 -1.13
N LEU A 100 14.35 -1.05 -0.92
CA LEU A 100 15.10 -0.63 0.25
C LEU A 100 15.91 0.63 -0.06
N ILE A 101 15.88 1.58 0.86
CA ILE A 101 16.62 2.84 0.77
C ILE A 101 17.41 3.09 2.07
N ASP A 102 18.32 4.06 2.05
CA ASP A 102 19.11 4.50 3.21
C ASP A 102 19.90 3.38 3.88
N GLY A 103 20.64 2.62 3.07
CA GLY A 103 21.44 1.49 3.56
C GLY A 103 20.59 0.33 4.08
N GLY A 104 19.33 0.22 3.63
CA GLY A 104 18.43 -0.86 4.01
C GLY A 104 17.67 -0.61 5.31
N LYS A 105 17.72 0.62 5.85
CA LYS A 105 17.02 0.98 7.08
C LYS A 105 15.57 1.37 6.86
N LEU A 106 15.26 1.87 5.67
CA LEU A 106 13.93 2.24 5.25
C LEU A 106 13.51 1.43 4.04
N SER A 107 12.21 1.23 3.99
CA SER A 107 11.47 0.68 2.89
C SER A 107 10.68 1.79 2.23
N PHE A 108 10.65 1.82 0.91
CA PHE A 108 9.76 2.68 0.14
C PHE A 108 8.94 1.89 -0.87
N HIS A 109 7.66 2.25 -1.03
CA HIS A 109 6.89 1.94 -2.23
C HIS A 109 5.79 2.97 -2.45
N LEU A 110 5.16 2.91 -3.62
CA LEU A 110 3.96 3.67 -3.94
C LEU A 110 2.70 2.85 -3.66
N GLU A 111 1.68 3.52 -3.14
CA GLU A 111 0.32 3.01 -3.16
C GLU A 111 -0.15 2.97 -4.62
N ARG A 112 -0.48 1.77 -5.10
CA ARG A 112 -0.70 1.51 -6.54
C ARG A 112 -1.81 2.37 -7.16
N SER A 113 -2.88 2.63 -6.42
CA SER A 113 -4.07 3.32 -6.90
C SER A 113 -3.97 4.85 -6.90
N THR A 114 -3.31 5.43 -5.89
CA THR A 114 -3.22 6.89 -5.70
C THR A 114 -1.86 7.45 -6.06
N GLY A 115 -0.79 6.64 -6.06
CA GLY A 115 0.59 7.11 -6.20
C GLY A 115 1.13 7.75 -4.91
N SER A 116 0.42 7.62 -3.79
CA SER A 116 0.88 8.12 -2.50
C SER A 116 2.06 7.31 -1.99
N LYS A 117 3.01 7.97 -1.33
CA LYS A 117 4.20 7.33 -0.78
C LYS A 117 3.88 6.51 0.46
N CYS A 118 4.40 5.29 0.53
CA CYS A 118 4.38 4.43 1.70
C CYS A 118 5.81 4.20 2.18
N TYR A 119 6.01 4.29 3.49
CA TYR A 119 7.31 4.01 4.10
C TYR A 119 7.18 2.97 5.20
N MET A 120 8.22 2.16 5.34
CA MET A 120 8.36 1.26 6.47
C MET A 120 9.75 1.43 7.09
N VAL A 121 9.79 1.59 8.41
CA VAL A 121 10.99 1.82 9.21
C VAL A 121 11.40 0.48 9.82
N SER A 122 12.60 -0.01 9.47
CA SER A 122 13.13 -1.25 10.07
C SER A 122 13.28 -1.14 11.58
N SER A 123 13.18 -2.26 12.29
CA SER A 123 13.49 -2.32 13.73
C SER A 123 14.91 -1.84 14.06
N ARG A 124 15.88 -2.01 13.15
CA ARG A 124 17.24 -1.43 13.26
C ARG A 124 17.27 0.10 13.26
N ASN A 125 16.24 0.75 12.75
CA ASN A 125 16.10 2.22 12.73
C ASN A 125 15.04 2.70 13.74
N MET A 126 14.57 1.82 14.61
CA MET A 126 13.68 2.13 15.72
C MET A 126 14.51 2.31 17.00
N TRP A 127 14.03 3.15 17.91
CA TRP A 127 14.55 3.21 19.26
C TRP A 127 13.90 2.13 20.10
N MET A 128 14.70 1.43 20.90
CA MET A 128 14.25 0.27 21.66
C MET A 128 14.93 0.28 23.02
N THR A 129 14.14 0.18 24.08
CA THR A 129 14.67 0.12 25.45
C THR A 129 15.50 -1.15 25.62
N TRP A 130 16.72 -0.99 26.13
CA TRP A 130 17.74 -2.05 26.23
C TRP A 130 18.11 -2.73 24.91
N GLY A 131 17.91 -2.10 23.75
CA GLY A 131 18.24 -2.70 22.43
C GLY A 131 19.72 -3.10 22.23
N HIS A 132 20.61 -2.66 23.12
CA HIS A 132 22.02 -3.03 23.17
C HIS A 132 22.32 -4.25 24.08
N VAL A 133 21.34 -4.69 24.89
CA VAL A 133 21.50 -5.80 25.84
C VAL A 133 20.99 -7.08 25.19
N LEU A 134 21.94 -7.96 24.84
CA LEU A 134 21.66 -9.20 24.10
C LEU A 134 20.78 -10.20 24.85
N ARG A 135 20.63 -10.07 26.18
CA ARG A 135 19.70 -10.88 26.99
C ARG A 135 18.24 -10.48 26.76
N HIS A 136 17.99 -9.23 26.36
CA HIS A 136 16.66 -8.69 26.14
C HIS A 136 16.30 -8.71 24.65
N TRP A 137 17.24 -8.32 23.79
CA TRP A 137 17.03 -8.23 22.34
C TRP A 137 18.10 -8.96 21.58
N ARG A 138 17.68 -9.81 20.65
CA ARG A 138 18.55 -10.43 19.65
C ARG A 138 18.25 -9.84 18.29
N TRP A 139 19.29 -9.73 17.48
CA TRP A 139 19.16 -9.32 16.10
C TRP A 139 19.32 -10.56 15.24
N ILE A 140 18.27 -10.91 14.51
CA ILE A 140 18.19 -12.15 13.75
C ILE A 140 17.88 -11.85 12.29
N SER A 141 18.37 -12.68 11.38
CA SER A 141 17.88 -12.70 10.00
C SER A 141 16.60 -13.53 9.95
N HIS A 142 15.60 -13.04 9.21
CA HIS A 142 14.31 -13.71 9.07
C HIS A 142 13.98 -13.87 7.59
N SER A 143 13.60 -15.08 7.16
CA SER A 143 13.34 -15.41 5.74
C SER A 143 12.28 -14.51 5.12
N ASP A 144 11.23 -14.24 5.88
CA ASP A 144 10.07 -13.49 5.43
C ASP A 144 10.22 -11.98 5.72
N SER A 145 11.38 -11.56 6.23
CA SER A 145 11.71 -10.15 6.34
C SER A 145 12.40 -9.67 5.07
N ARG A 146 11.97 -8.49 4.65
CA ARG A 146 12.63 -7.71 3.60
C ARG A 146 13.86 -6.95 4.11
N PHE A 147 14.05 -6.84 5.41
CA PHE A 147 15.22 -6.22 6.02
C PHE A 147 16.24 -7.30 6.36
N GLY A 148 17.53 -6.95 6.37
CA GLY A 148 18.59 -7.94 6.64
C GLY A 148 18.53 -8.52 8.06
N GLU A 149 18.03 -7.73 9.01
CA GLU A 149 17.84 -8.12 10.40
C GLU A 149 16.53 -7.56 10.96
N VAL A 150 15.93 -8.32 11.86
CA VAL A 150 14.77 -7.95 12.69
C VAL A 150 15.13 -8.11 14.17
N ALA A 151 14.34 -7.50 15.05
CA ALA A 151 14.58 -7.54 16.49
C ALA A 151 13.72 -8.62 17.15
N GLU A 152 14.35 -9.65 17.69
CA GLU A 152 13.71 -10.67 18.53
C GLU A 152 13.78 -10.21 20.00
N LEU A 153 12.62 -10.02 20.60
CA LEU A 153 12.46 -9.82 22.04
C LEU A 153 12.57 -11.19 22.72
N VAL A 154 13.53 -11.32 23.63
CA VAL A 154 13.88 -12.61 24.24
C VAL A 154 13.22 -12.79 25.61
N SER A 155 13.42 -11.83 26.51
CA SER A 155 12.91 -11.89 27.88
C SER A 155 12.99 -10.52 28.52
N VAL A 156 11.86 -9.87 28.75
CA VAL A 156 11.77 -8.61 29.48
C VAL A 156 10.47 -8.56 30.28
N CYS A 157 10.44 -7.76 31.34
CA CYS A 157 9.24 -7.53 32.15
C CYS A 157 8.40 -6.32 31.71
N TRP A 158 8.94 -5.48 30.84
CA TRP A 158 8.23 -4.42 30.13
C TRP A 158 9.07 -4.04 28.91
N PHE A 159 8.52 -3.31 27.95
CA PHE A 159 9.35 -2.74 26.88
C PHE A 159 8.79 -1.42 26.42
N ASP A 160 9.65 -0.64 25.80
CA ASP A 160 9.27 0.61 25.18
C ASP A 160 10.06 0.77 23.89
N ILE A 161 9.32 0.77 22.78
CA ILE A 161 9.85 0.80 21.42
C ILE A 161 9.16 1.91 20.63
N GLY A 162 9.85 2.45 19.65
CA GLY A 162 9.23 3.36 18.71
C GLY A 162 10.12 3.72 17.54
N GLY A 163 9.54 4.42 16.59
CA GLY A 163 10.24 4.86 15.38
C GLY A 163 9.80 6.27 15.02
N SER A 164 10.61 6.94 14.21
CA SER A 164 10.23 8.22 13.64
C SER A 164 10.61 8.34 12.17
N ILE A 165 9.82 9.14 11.45
CA ILE A 165 10.08 9.47 10.04
C ILE A 165 9.81 10.96 9.82
N ASN A 166 10.66 11.59 9.01
CA ASN A 166 10.45 12.98 8.61
C ASN A 166 9.18 13.07 7.75
N SER A 167 8.23 13.91 8.18
CA SER A 167 6.94 14.08 7.49
C SER A 167 7.08 14.67 6.08
N GLY A 168 8.20 15.35 5.80
CA GLY A 168 8.56 15.85 4.47
C GLY A 168 8.82 14.74 3.46
N LEU A 169 9.14 13.52 3.91
CA LEU A 169 9.27 12.36 3.02
C LEU A 169 7.91 11.82 2.56
N LEU A 170 6.83 12.11 3.29
CA LEU A 170 5.49 11.59 3.02
C LEU A 170 4.75 12.40 1.94
N SER A 171 3.69 11.82 1.37
CA SER A 171 2.81 12.54 0.47
C SER A 171 2.07 13.64 1.22
N LYS A 172 2.01 14.80 0.58
CA LYS A 172 1.34 16.01 1.09
C LYS A 172 -0.18 15.84 1.03
N LYS A 173 -0.91 16.55 1.89
CA LYS A 173 -2.38 16.57 1.95
C LYS A 173 -2.99 15.17 1.98
N THR A 174 -2.35 14.28 2.72
CA THR A 174 -2.68 12.86 2.74
C THR A 174 -2.86 12.42 4.20
N TRP A 175 -3.94 11.68 4.45
CA TRP A 175 -4.14 10.99 5.72
C TRP A 175 -3.30 9.72 5.73
N TYR A 176 -2.64 9.44 6.84
CA TYR A 176 -1.83 8.26 7.05
C TYR A 176 -2.30 7.50 8.27
N THR A 177 -2.22 6.18 8.21
CA THR A 177 -2.32 5.28 9.35
C THR A 177 -0.96 4.63 9.57
N VAL A 178 -0.52 4.60 10.83
CA VAL A 178 0.72 3.96 11.25
C VAL A 178 0.41 2.59 11.85
N TYR A 179 1.16 1.60 11.42
CA TYR A 179 1.08 0.22 11.88
C TYR A 179 2.42 -0.21 12.46
N ILE A 180 2.39 -1.10 13.45
CA ILE A 180 3.54 -1.94 13.78
C ILE A 180 3.35 -3.31 13.13
N VAL A 181 4.42 -3.85 12.57
CA VAL A 181 4.48 -5.17 11.96
C VAL A 181 5.36 -6.07 12.82
N PHE A 182 4.81 -7.18 13.26
CA PHE A 182 5.44 -8.08 14.22
C PHE A 182 4.96 -9.53 14.05
N GLU A 183 5.67 -10.45 14.68
CA GLU A 183 5.29 -11.85 14.81
C GLU A 183 5.38 -12.25 16.28
N LEU A 184 4.53 -13.18 16.70
CA LEU A 184 4.55 -13.73 18.04
C LEU A 184 5.03 -15.18 17.95
N ALA A 185 5.94 -15.56 18.86
CA ALA A 185 6.37 -16.95 18.97
C ALA A 185 5.19 -17.84 19.41
N SER A 186 5.22 -19.12 19.06
CA SER A 186 4.16 -20.08 19.41
C SER A 186 3.96 -20.26 20.92
N ASP A 187 5.00 -19.99 21.71
CA ASP A 187 5.03 -20.08 23.17
C ASP A 187 5.06 -18.69 23.83
N VAL A 188 4.62 -17.65 23.12
CA VAL A 188 4.56 -16.29 23.67
C VAL A 188 3.68 -16.22 24.92
N TYR A 189 4.14 -15.49 25.93
CA TYR A 189 3.36 -15.21 27.12
C TYR A 189 3.72 -13.85 27.71
N GLY A 190 2.81 -13.27 28.50
CA GLY A 190 3.02 -12.01 29.19
C GLY A 190 2.59 -10.76 28.42
N LEU A 191 2.16 -10.89 27.15
CA LEU A 191 1.58 -9.77 26.38
C LEU A 191 0.05 -9.67 26.47
N ASN A 192 -0.59 -10.70 27.04
CA ASN A 192 -2.04 -10.77 27.26
C ASN A 192 -2.49 -10.15 28.60
N ALA A 193 -1.56 -9.90 29.53
CA ALA A 193 -1.89 -9.48 30.90
C ALA A 193 -2.45 -8.05 30.99
N ALA A 194 -1.98 -7.12 30.16
CA ALA A 194 -2.44 -5.74 30.13
C ALA A 194 -2.34 -5.15 28.71
N PRO A 195 -3.28 -4.28 28.30
CA PRO A 195 -3.15 -3.56 27.04
C PRO A 195 -1.90 -2.68 27.01
N GLN A 196 -1.18 -2.70 25.89
CA GLN A 196 -0.04 -1.85 25.62
C GLN A 196 -0.50 -0.44 25.23
N LYS A 197 0.15 0.59 25.78
CA LYS A 197 -0.12 1.97 25.39
C LYS A 197 0.60 2.28 24.08
N VAL A 198 -0.14 2.80 23.11
CA VAL A 198 0.43 3.31 21.85
C VAL A 198 0.25 4.81 21.77
N SER A 199 1.25 5.49 21.22
CA SER A 199 1.28 6.92 21.05
C SER A 199 1.74 7.29 19.65
N ILE A 200 1.00 8.18 18.98
CA ILE A 200 1.39 8.81 17.72
C ILE A 200 1.52 10.31 17.95
N SER A 201 2.60 10.92 17.49
CA SER A 201 2.78 12.37 17.54
C SER A 201 3.29 12.96 16.23
N LEU A 202 2.79 14.16 15.91
CA LEU A 202 3.22 15.00 14.78
C LEU A 202 3.16 16.47 15.24
N GLY A 203 4.33 17.08 15.48
CA GLY A 203 4.38 18.45 16.00
C GLY A 203 3.67 18.57 17.36
N THR A 204 2.63 19.40 17.44
CA THR A 204 1.79 19.55 18.64
C THR A 204 0.67 18.52 18.74
N TYR A 205 0.38 17.80 17.65
CA TYR A 205 -0.59 16.72 17.67
C TYR A 205 0.00 15.50 18.39
N SER A 206 -0.76 14.94 19.33
CA SER A 206 -0.46 13.65 19.95
C SER A 206 -1.77 12.90 20.21
N SER A 207 -1.74 11.60 19.97
CA SER A 207 -2.86 10.69 20.19
C SER A 207 -2.36 9.45 20.90
N ASP A 208 -3.03 9.11 22.00
CA ASP A 208 -2.73 7.95 22.82
C ASP A 208 -3.90 6.97 22.76
N ARG A 209 -3.59 5.69 22.58
CA ARG A 209 -4.58 4.60 22.60
C ARG A 209 -4.00 3.38 23.32
N PHE A 210 -4.83 2.38 23.55
CA PHE A 210 -4.42 1.11 24.12
C PHE A 210 -4.75 0.00 23.12
N ILE A 211 -3.81 -0.92 22.92
CA ILE A 211 -3.95 -2.07 22.03
C ILE A 211 -3.60 -3.35 22.80
N THR A 212 -4.00 -4.50 22.28
CA THR A 212 -3.64 -5.80 22.84
C THR A 212 -2.84 -6.58 21.80
N LEU A 213 -1.57 -6.87 22.08
CA LEU A 213 -0.70 -7.62 21.17
C LEU A 213 -1.01 -9.12 21.15
N GLN A 214 -1.31 -9.70 22.31
CA GLN A 214 -1.66 -11.12 22.47
C GLN A 214 -3.09 -11.23 23.02
N GLN A 215 -3.98 -11.87 22.25
CA GLN A 215 -5.34 -12.21 22.67
C GLN A 215 -5.35 -13.67 23.15
N ASP A 216 -6.16 -13.97 24.17
CA ASP A 216 -6.38 -15.34 24.62
C ASP A 216 -7.42 -16.02 23.71
N ASP A 217 -7.21 -17.30 23.39
CA ASP A 217 -8.04 -18.06 22.45
C ASP A 217 -9.47 -18.35 22.98
N ASP A 218 -9.78 -18.00 24.23
CA ASP A 218 -11.05 -18.29 24.90
C ASP A 218 -12.11 -17.16 24.79
N ASP A 219 -11.81 -16.05 24.09
CA ASP A 219 -12.68 -14.86 23.97
C ASP A 219 -13.59 -14.89 22.71
N ASP A 220 -13.83 -16.06 22.11
CA ASP A 220 -14.64 -16.24 20.88
C ASP A 220 -16.16 -16.15 21.10
N ASP A 221 -16.64 -16.04 22.35
CA ASP A 221 -18.05 -15.86 22.67
C ASP A 221 -18.35 -14.40 23.06
N ASP A 222 -19.04 -13.69 22.15
CA ASP A 222 -19.88 -12.51 22.41
C ASP A 222 -19.23 -11.11 22.61
N LYS A 223 -18.43 -10.61 21.66
CA LYS A 223 -18.19 -9.15 21.54
C LYS A 223 -18.67 -8.57 20.21
N GLU A 224 -19.90 -8.08 20.25
CA GLU A 224 -20.53 -7.18 19.29
C GLU A 224 -19.56 -6.06 18.84
N GLU A 225 -19.48 -5.82 17.53
CA GLU A 225 -19.11 -4.58 16.82
C GLU A 225 -18.16 -3.56 17.49
N GLU A 226 -17.15 -3.98 18.28
CA GLU A 226 -16.12 -3.07 18.77
C GLU A 226 -15.17 -2.68 17.61
N GLU A 227 -14.95 -1.37 17.48
CA GLU A 227 -14.23 -0.69 16.40
C GLU A 227 -13.07 -1.52 15.81
N GLU A 228 -13.00 -1.67 14.49
CA GLU A 228 -11.86 -2.31 13.80
C GLU A 228 -10.47 -1.78 14.20
N LYS A 229 -10.42 -0.58 14.78
CA LYS A 229 -9.17 0.09 15.16
C LYS A 229 -8.57 -0.54 16.41
N GLY A 230 -7.40 -1.15 16.25
CA GLY A 230 -6.65 -1.79 17.35
C GLY A 230 -6.79 -3.32 17.40
N LYS A 231 -7.42 -3.95 16.40
CA LYS A 231 -7.37 -5.40 16.21
C LYS A 231 -6.11 -5.79 15.43
N LYS A 232 -5.44 -6.86 15.86
CA LYS A 232 -4.33 -7.47 15.09
C LYS A 232 -4.90 -8.08 13.80
N LYS A 233 -4.17 -7.93 12.69
CA LYS A 233 -4.53 -8.49 11.39
C LYS A 233 -3.35 -9.27 10.82
N LEU A 234 -3.62 -10.47 10.31
CA LEU A 234 -2.63 -11.24 9.56
C LEU A 234 -2.50 -10.67 8.14
N ARG A 235 -1.26 -10.45 7.71
CA ARG A 235 -0.91 -9.96 6.39
C ARG A 235 -0.64 -11.12 5.42
N ASP A 236 -0.68 -10.81 4.13
CA ASP A 236 -0.36 -11.78 3.07
C ASP A 236 1.09 -12.28 3.12
N ASP A 237 1.98 -11.55 3.78
CA ASP A 237 3.40 -11.90 3.99
C ASP A 237 3.64 -12.72 5.28
N GLY A 238 2.58 -13.15 5.97
CA GLY A 238 2.65 -13.97 7.18
C GLY A 238 2.87 -13.19 8.47
N TRP A 239 3.18 -11.89 8.41
CA TRP A 239 3.36 -11.05 9.58
C TRP A 239 2.01 -10.56 10.14
N MET A 240 1.96 -10.25 11.42
CA MET A 240 0.84 -9.52 12.02
C MET A 240 1.06 -8.01 11.92
N GLU A 241 -0.01 -7.26 11.72
CA GLU A 241 -0.03 -5.80 11.87
C GLU A 241 -1.11 -5.34 12.84
N ILE A 242 -0.83 -4.25 13.55
CA ILE A 242 -1.81 -3.57 14.40
C ILE A 242 -1.67 -2.05 14.23
N GLU A 243 -2.82 -1.38 14.14
CA GLU A 243 -2.89 0.08 13.98
C GLU A 243 -2.47 0.78 15.28
N LEU A 244 -1.50 1.68 15.17
CA LEU A 244 -1.08 2.56 16.26
C LEU A 244 -1.90 3.86 16.29
N GLY A 245 -2.33 4.34 15.12
CA GLY A 245 -3.16 5.52 14.97
C GLY A 245 -3.04 6.18 13.61
N ASP A 246 -3.82 7.23 13.40
CA ASP A 246 -3.87 8.02 12.18
C ASP A 246 -3.44 9.47 12.38
N PHE A 247 -2.94 10.10 11.32
CA PHE A 247 -2.60 11.53 11.29
C PHE A 247 -2.76 12.09 9.88
N TYR A 248 -2.93 13.41 9.78
CA TYR A 248 -3.00 14.12 8.51
C TYR A 248 -1.71 14.91 8.26
N ASN A 249 -1.13 14.76 7.06
CA ASN A 249 0.06 15.51 6.65
C ASN A 249 -0.36 16.75 5.83
N ASP A 250 -0.45 17.93 6.47
CA ASP A 250 -1.14 19.11 5.92
C ASP A 250 -0.27 20.18 5.24
N GLU A 251 1.06 20.01 5.19
CA GLU A 251 2.05 21.02 4.71
C GLU A 251 2.12 22.33 5.52
N GLY A 252 1.35 22.50 6.59
CA GLY A 252 1.19 23.76 7.31
C GLY A 252 2.05 23.87 8.56
N ASP A 253 3.36 24.07 8.39
CA ASP A 253 4.21 24.95 9.22
C ASP A 253 5.69 24.75 8.88
N GLN A 254 6.42 25.87 8.85
CA GLN A 254 7.84 25.97 8.52
C GLN A 254 8.73 25.29 9.58
N GLY A 255 8.80 23.95 9.56
CA GLY A 255 9.76 23.19 10.34
C GLY A 255 9.76 21.72 9.94
N GLU A 256 10.93 21.09 9.94
CA GLU A 256 11.04 19.63 9.84
C GLU A 256 10.30 19.00 11.03
N ARG A 257 9.17 18.34 10.75
CA ARG A 257 8.40 17.59 11.75
C ARG A 257 8.68 16.12 11.55
N ASN A 258 8.92 15.41 12.65
CA ASN A 258 9.00 13.96 12.65
C ASN A 258 7.66 13.41 13.13
N ILE A 259 7.10 12.44 12.40
CA ILE A 259 6.11 11.54 12.99
C ILE A 259 6.85 10.60 13.91
N ALA A 260 6.38 10.45 15.14
CA ALA A 260 6.86 9.41 16.04
C ALA A 260 5.71 8.48 16.39
N GLY A 261 5.95 7.18 16.26
CA GLY A 261 5.09 6.12 16.78
C GLY A 261 5.80 5.40 17.90
N LYS A 262 5.07 5.09 18.97
CA LYS A 262 5.61 4.47 20.18
C LYS A 262 4.64 3.44 20.72
N ILE A 263 5.17 2.34 21.25
CA ILE A 263 4.45 1.29 21.97
C ILE A 263 5.16 1.08 23.29
N THR A 264 4.42 1.22 24.38
CA THR A 264 4.91 0.98 25.73
C THR A 264 4.08 -0.11 26.37
N ASP A 265 4.73 -1.22 26.65
CA ASP A 265 4.22 -2.20 27.60
C ASP A 265 4.55 -1.71 29.02
N LYS A 266 3.53 -1.71 29.88
CA LYS A 266 3.71 -1.46 31.31
C LYS A 266 3.15 -2.67 32.02
N MET A 267 3.97 -3.67 32.28
CA MET A 267 3.63 -4.60 33.34
C MET A 267 3.47 -3.78 34.62
N VAL A 268 2.22 -3.70 35.09
CA VAL A 268 1.81 -2.73 36.09
C VAL A 268 2.61 -3.00 37.38
N SER A 269 3.16 -1.93 37.94
CA SER A 269 3.70 -1.81 39.30
C SER A 269 2.82 -2.40 40.42
N LYS A 270 1.62 -2.90 40.12
CA LYS A 270 0.71 -3.57 41.04
C LYS A 270 1.21 -4.93 41.53
N THR A 271 2.08 -5.62 40.78
CA THR A 271 2.65 -6.89 41.26
C THR A 271 3.78 -6.68 42.28
N PHE A 272 4.39 -5.48 42.32
CA PHE A 272 5.58 -5.19 43.11
C PHE A 272 5.38 -4.02 44.08
N SER A 273 4.39 -4.13 44.96
CA SER A 273 4.37 -3.42 46.24
C SER A 273 4.93 -4.34 47.34
N PHE A 274 6.15 -4.85 47.17
CA PHE A 274 6.84 -5.63 48.20
C PHE A 274 8.07 -4.87 48.70
N ASP A 275 8.18 -4.77 50.04
CA ASP A 275 9.15 -3.97 50.79
C ASP A 275 10.58 -4.04 50.23
N SER A 276 11.12 -2.85 49.95
CA SER A 276 12.49 -2.64 49.49
C SER A 276 13.47 -2.69 50.67
N GLU A 277 13.98 -3.86 51.03
CA GLU A 277 15.17 -3.95 51.90
C GLU A 277 16.22 -4.97 51.43
N ASN A 278 16.11 -5.52 50.22
CA ASN A 278 17.09 -6.52 49.76
C ASN A 278 17.39 -6.39 48.25
N ASP A 279 18.45 -5.64 47.91
CA ASP A 279 18.91 -5.42 46.53
C ASP A 279 19.32 -6.71 45.78
N ASN A 280 19.55 -7.81 46.50
CA ASN A 280 19.86 -9.12 45.90
C ASN A 280 18.61 -9.88 45.39
N MET A 281 17.39 -9.41 45.69
CA MET A 281 16.15 -10.11 45.29
C MET A 281 15.63 -9.69 43.91
N LEU A 282 16.10 -8.55 43.37
CA LEU A 282 15.72 -8.07 42.03
C LEU A 282 16.21 -9.01 40.91
N VAL A 283 17.39 -9.62 41.09
CA VAL A 283 17.97 -10.56 40.12
C VAL A 283 17.13 -11.86 40.03
N ASP A 284 16.67 -12.38 41.17
CA ASP A 284 15.80 -13.58 41.23
C ASP A 284 14.37 -13.29 40.73
N ILE A 285 13.93 -12.03 40.76
CA ILE A 285 12.62 -11.62 40.25
C ILE A 285 12.65 -11.51 38.72
N GLU A 286 13.71 -10.97 38.13
CA GLU A 286 13.88 -10.91 36.66
C GLU A 286 13.84 -12.30 36.00
N ASP A 287 14.41 -13.34 36.63
CA ASP A 287 14.35 -14.73 36.17
C ASP A 287 12.96 -15.40 36.37
N ARG A 288 12.09 -14.80 37.19
CA ARG A 288 10.72 -15.28 37.46
C ARG A 288 9.64 -14.49 36.73
N LEU A 289 10.01 -13.41 36.04
CA LEU A 289 9.10 -12.62 35.22
C LEU A 289 8.76 -13.37 33.93
N PRO A 290 7.56 -13.15 33.36
CA PRO A 290 7.22 -13.81 32.12
C PRO A 290 8.11 -13.32 30.97
N ARG A 291 8.68 -14.27 30.23
CA ARG A 291 9.47 -14.04 29.02
C ARG A 291 8.51 -13.61 27.92
N ILE A 292 8.41 -12.30 27.74
CA ILE A 292 7.79 -11.74 26.55
C ILE A 292 8.68 -12.13 25.35
N GLN A 293 8.10 -12.84 24.39
CA GLN A 293 8.77 -13.24 23.15
C GLN A 293 7.99 -12.77 21.92
N ALA A 294 8.61 -11.88 21.15
CA ALA A 294 8.02 -11.33 19.94
C ALA A 294 9.12 -10.93 18.96
N ILE A 295 8.86 -11.03 17.67
CA ILE A 295 9.77 -10.55 16.63
C ILE A 295 9.21 -9.24 16.08
N ILE A 296 9.91 -8.14 16.32
CA ILE A 296 9.57 -6.82 15.80
C ILE A 296 10.23 -6.64 14.44
N HIS A 297 9.40 -6.62 13.40
CA HIS A 297 9.85 -6.45 12.03
C HIS A 297 10.10 -4.97 11.73
N ALA A 298 9.04 -4.14 11.81
CA ALA A 298 9.08 -2.76 11.36
C ALA A 298 7.86 -1.95 11.80
N ALA A 299 7.91 -0.62 11.60
CA ALA A 299 6.72 0.25 11.63
C ALA A 299 6.40 0.75 10.22
N GLU A 300 5.14 0.72 9.78
CA GLU A 300 4.71 1.07 8.42
C GLU A 300 3.68 2.20 8.43
N GLY A 301 3.91 3.23 7.62
CA GLY A 301 2.96 4.30 7.35
C GLY A 301 2.27 4.10 6.01
N LYS A 302 0.96 3.86 6.02
CA LYS A 302 0.13 3.68 4.81
C LYS A 302 -0.86 4.85 4.66
N PRO A 303 -1.07 5.37 3.45
CA PRO A 303 -2.09 6.38 3.22
C PRO A 303 -3.48 5.78 3.43
N ILE A 304 -4.37 6.51 4.12
CA ILE A 304 -5.75 6.11 4.32
C ILE A 304 -6.48 6.19 2.98
N LYS A 305 -6.97 5.05 2.52
CA LYS A 305 -7.94 4.99 1.44
C LYS A 305 -9.25 5.52 2.03
N SER A 306 -9.69 6.69 1.59
CA SER A 306 -10.88 7.40 2.11
C SER A 306 -12.02 6.43 2.42
N ARG A 307 -12.35 6.24 3.71
CA ARG A 307 -13.40 5.29 4.17
C ARG A 307 -14.76 5.50 3.50
N VAL A 308 -15.10 6.74 3.15
CA VAL A 308 -16.32 7.07 2.39
C VAL A 308 -16.25 6.54 0.96
N LEU A 309 -15.10 6.65 0.30
CA LEU A 309 -14.88 6.04 -1.03
C LEU A 309 -14.72 4.52 -0.94
N THR A 310 -14.09 3.99 0.10
CA THR A 310 -13.86 2.56 0.30
C THR A 310 -15.16 1.82 0.62
N ASN A 311 -16.05 2.39 1.43
CA ASN A 311 -17.38 1.82 1.69
C ASN A 311 -18.30 1.95 0.47
N TRP A 312 -18.25 3.09 -0.25
CA TRP A 312 -19.03 3.29 -1.48
C TRP A 312 -18.54 2.40 -2.65
N LEU A 313 -17.26 2.04 -2.69
CA LEU A 313 -16.68 1.11 -3.67
C LEU A 313 -16.73 -0.36 -3.20
N GLY A 314 -16.87 -0.62 -1.90
CA GLY A 314 -17.08 -1.95 -1.33
C GLY A 314 -18.35 -2.62 -1.83
N GLU A 315 -19.41 -1.82 -2.08
CA GLU A 315 -20.65 -2.26 -2.74
C GLU A 315 -20.43 -2.69 -4.21
N PHE A 316 -19.28 -2.35 -4.82
CA PHE A 316 -18.89 -2.76 -6.17
C PHE A 316 -17.78 -3.83 -6.19
N GLU A 317 -17.20 -4.19 -5.04
CA GLU A 317 -15.96 -5.00 -4.98
C GLU A 317 -16.17 -6.51 -5.09
N HIS A 318 -17.41 -6.98 -5.19
CA HIS A 318 -17.70 -8.41 -5.35
C HIS A 318 -17.33 -9.00 -6.73
N ASP A 319 -16.96 -8.18 -7.74
CA ASP A 319 -17.01 -8.67 -9.13
C ASP A 319 -15.82 -8.40 -10.08
N SER A 320 -14.63 -7.90 -9.69
CA SER A 320 -13.61 -7.64 -10.73
C SER A 320 -12.11 -7.77 -10.46
N TYR A 321 -11.64 -7.99 -9.22
CA TYR A 321 -10.21 -7.72 -8.97
C TYR A 321 -9.19 -8.73 -9.51
N ASP A 322 -9.61 -9.87 -10.06
CA ASP A 322 -8.67 -10.88 -10.61
C ASP A 322 -8.85 -11.22 -12.09
N LYS A 323 -9.83 -10.65 -12.79
CA LYS A 323 -10.13 -11.00 -14.20
C LYS A 323 -9.61 -10.00 -15.24
N ASP A 324 -9.33 -8.76 -14.85
CA ASP A 324 -9.11 -7.66 -15.81
C ASP A 324 -7.70 -7.61 -16.43
N TYR A 325 -6.68 -8.19 -15.77
CA TYR A 325 -5.35 -8.29 -16.38
C TYR A 325 -5.32 -9.28 -17.55
N ASN A 326 -6.16 -10.32 -17.51
CA ASN A 326 -6.29 -11.27 -18.62
C ASN A 326 -7.23 -10.77 -19.71
N TYR A 327 -8.27 -10.00 -19.39
CA TYR A 327 -9.23 -9.50 -20.39
C TYR A 327 -8.62 -8.39 -21.26
N ALA A 328 -7.85 -7.47 -20.68
CA ALA A 328 -7.14 -6.44 -21.45
C ALA A 328 -6.05 -7.07 -22.37
N ALA A 329 -5.39 -8.14 -21.91
CA ALA A 329 -4.43 -8.91 -22.71
C ALA A 329 -5.11 -9.72 -23.83
N GLN A 330 -6.30 -10.28 -23.58
CA GLN A 330 -7.09 -10.98 -24.60
C GLN A 330 -7.66 -10.02 -25.66
N CYS A 331 -8.17 -8.85 -25.27
CA CYS A 331 -8.62 -7.83 -26.21
C CYS A 331 -7.48 -7.32 -27.11
N SER A 332 -6.27 -7.16 -26.55
CA SER A 332 -5.07 -6.79 -27.32
C SER A 332 -4.69 -7.87 -28.34
N LYS A 333 -4.70 -9.15 -27.95
CA LYS A 333 -4.40 -10.28 -28.86
C LYS A 333 -5.44 -10.43 -29.96
N SER A 334 -6.73 -10.29 -29.63
CA SER A 334 -7.83 -10.36 -30.60
C SER A 334 -7.80 -9.18 -31.60
N LEU A 335 -7.39 -7.98 -31.18
CA LEU A 335 -7.18 -6.84 -32.09
C LEU A 335 -5.95 -7.00 -32.99
N GLN A 336 -4.90 -7.69 -32.54
CA GLN A 336 -3.73 -7.98 -33.38
C GLN A 336 -4.01 -9.08 -34.40
N GLN A 337 -4.82 -10.09 -34.04
CA GLN A 337 -5.26 -11.13 -34.97
C GLN A 337 -6.26 -10.60 -36.02
N SER A 338 -7.17 -9.68 -35.65
CA SER A 338 -8.09 -9.08 -36.62
C SER A 338 -7.38 -8.17 -37.62
N LYS A 339 -6.32 -7.45 -37.20
CA LYS A 339 -5.47 -6.67 -38.11
C LYS A 339 -4.68 -7.54 -39.09
N LYS A 340 -4.11 -8.66 -38.64
CA LYS A 340 -3.41 -9.60 -39.55
C LYS A 340 -4.34 -10.25 -40.57
N SER A 341 -5.57 -10.58 -40.17
CA SER A 341 -6.58 -11.14 -41.07
C SER A 341 -7.09 -10.11 -42.09
N ALA A 342 -7.26 -8.84 -41.68
CA ALA A 342 -7.64 -7.76 -42.58
C ALA A 342 -6.52 -7.41 -43.58
N ASP A 343 -5.25 -7.42 -43.18
CA ASP A 343 -4.14 -7.17 -44.11
C ASP A 343 -3.97 -8.32 -45.11
N GLN A 344 -4.22 -9.58 -44.73
CA GLN A 344 -4.17 -10.72 -45.66
C GLN A 344 -5.33 -10.70 -46.66
N SER A 345 -6.55 -10.38 -46.24
CA SER A 345 -7.70 -10.29 -47.17
C SER A 345 -7.60 -9.11 -48.14
N THR A 346 -6.96 -8.01 -47.72
CA THR A 346 -6.71 -6.84 -48.58
C THR A 346 -5.62 -7.11 -49.64
N VAL A 347 -4.66 -7.99 -49.33
CA VAL A 347 -3.63 -8.43 -50.29
C VAL A 347 -4.19 -9.44 -51.29
N GLU A 348 -5.06 -10.37 -50.87
CA GLU A 348 -5.69 -11.33 -51.78
C GLU A 348 -6.67 -10.67 -52.75
N THR A 349 -7.51 -9.73 -52.28
CA THR A 349 -8.44 -8.98 -53.14
C THR A 349 -7.73 -8.03 -54.13
N ARG A 350 -6.54 -7.51 -53.79
CA ARG A 350 -5.70 -6.79 -54.76
C ARG A 350 -5.09 -7.70 -55.81
N SER A 351 -4.75 -8.95 -55.45
CA SER A 351 -4.19 -9.92 -56.41
C SER A 351 -5.24 -10.42 -57.41
N GLU A 352 -6.51 -10.55 -56.98
CA GLU A 352 -7.61 -11.02 -57.83
C GLU A 352 -8.10 -9.92 -58.79
N ASN A 353 -8.17 -8.66 -58.34
CA ASN A 353 -8.55 -7.53 -59.19
C ASN A 353 -7.48 -7.15 -60.23
N CYS A 354 -6.20 -7.46 -60.01
CA CYS A 354 -5.18 -7.32 -61.05
C CYS A 354 -5.24 -8.41 -62.13
N LYS A 355 -5.87 -9.56 -61.86
CA LYS A 355 -6.03 -10.63 -62.86
C LYS A 355 -7.27 -10.45 -63.75
N SER A 356 -8.30 -9.74 -63.28
CA SER A 356 -9.50 -9.44 -64.09
C SER A 356 -9.33 -8.24 -65.04
N SER A 357 -8.43 -7.30 -64.73
CA SER A 357 -8.17 -6.12 -65.58
C SER A 357 -7.27 -6.39 -66.80
N ALA A 358 -6.78 -7.62 -67.00
CA ALA A 358 -5.97 -8.01 -68.16
C ALA A 358 -6.75 -8.83 -69.21
N LYS A 359 -8.08 -8.96 -69.04
CA LYS A 359 -8.99 -9.57 -70.02
C LYS A 359 -10.23 -8.68 -70.20
N SER A 360 -10.04 -7.52 -70.82
CA SER A 360 -11.07 -6.86 -71.62
C SER A 360 -10.44 -5.96 -72.66
#